data_AF-A0A8T6YHN4-F1
#
_entry.id   AF-A0A8T6YHN4-F1
#
_cell.length_a   1.000
_cell.length_b   1.000
_cell.length_c   1.000
_cell.angle_alpha   90.00
_cell.angle_beta   90.00
_cell.angle_gamma   90.00
#
_symmetry.space_group_name_H-M   'P 1'
#
loop_
_entity.id
_entity.type
_entity.pdbx_description
1 polymer ?
#
loop_
_entity_poly.entity_id
_entity_poly.type
_entity_poly.pdbx_seq_one_letter_code
_entity_poly.pdbx_strand_id
1 'polypeptide(L)' 'MYGYKDYKELLTNFKQLLSERFGDNLISLILYGSVARSTAGKESDIDLLIILKDATGVYYKRLEPVIEID' A
#
# COMPACT_ATOMS: atom_id res chain seq x y z
N MET A 1 11.51 -17.94 0.37
CA MET A 1 11.38 -16.52 0.76
C MET A 1 10.56 -15.84 -0.30
N TYR A 2 9.64 -14.97 0.09
CA TYR A 2 8.75 -14.26 -0.80
C TYR A 2 9.28 -12.84 -1.07
N GLY A 3 8.91 -12.27 -2.21
CA GLY A 3 9.26 -10.92 -2.61
C GLY A 3 8.22 -10.29 -3.54
N TYR A 4 8.58 -9.15 -4.15
CA TYR A 4 7.65 -8.37 -4.99
C TYR A 4 6.93 -9.21 -6.06
N LYS A 5 7.62 -10.16 -6.71
CA LYS A 5 7.02 -10.97 -7.78
C LYS A 5 5.88 -11.87 -7.28
N ASP A 6 5.99 -12.38 -6.05
CA ASP A 6 4.99 -13.27 -5.45
C ASP A 6 3.69 -12.52 -5.11
N TYR A 7 3.77 -11.22 -4.83
CA TYR A 7 2.63 -10.37 -4.47
C TYR A 7 2.26 -9.36 -5.56
N LYS A 8 2.85 -9.45 -6.75
CA LYS A 8 2.72 -8.42 -7.79
C LYS A 8 1.27 -8.15 -8.17
N GLU A 9 0.47 -9.20 -8.31
CA GLU A 9 -0.95 -9.08 -8.68
C GLU A 9 -1.75 -8.37 -7.59
N LEU A 10 -1.63 -8.83 -6.33
CA LEU A 10 -2.23 -8.19 -5.15
C LEU A 10 -1.86 -6.71 -5.06
N LEU A 11 -0.56 -6.39 -5.18
CA LEU A 11 -0.07 -5.01 -5.13
C LEU A 11 -0.57 -4.15 -6.30
N THR A 12 -0.78 -4.75 -7.47
CA THR A 12 -1.32 -4.05 -8.65
C THR A 12 -2.80 -3.72 -8.44
N ASN A 13 -3.58 -4.68 -7.96
CA ASN A 13 -5.00 -4.47 -7.65
C ASN A 13 -5.17 -3.43 -6.56
N PHE A 14 -4.39 -3.52 -5.48
CA PHE A 14 -4.44 -2.54 -4.40
C PHE A 14 -4.04 -1.13 -4.87
N LYS A 15 -3.01 -1.02 -5.72
CA LYS A 15 -2.66 0.26 -6.34
C LYS A 15 -3.81 0.83 -7.17
N GLN A 16 -4.54 -0.01 -7.92
CA GLN A 16 -5.67 0.44 -8.71
C GLN A 16 -6.79 0.99 -7.83
N LEU A 17 -7.17 0.25 -6.78
CA LEU A 17 -8.19 0.70 -5.82
C LEU A 17 -7.81 2.03 -5.15
N LEU A 18 -6.55 2.19 -4.75
CA LEU A 18 -6.05 3.46 -4.21
C LEU A 18 -6.09 4.58 -5.25
N SER A 19 -5.76 4.28 -6.51
CA SER A 19 -5.80 5.28 -7.60
C SER A 19 -7.22 5.73 -7.89
N GLU A 20 -8.20 4.82 -7.84
CA GLU A 20 -9.62 5.13 -8.01
C GLU A 20 -10.16 5.95 -6.81
N ARG A 21 -9.77 5.59 -5.59
CA ARG A 21 -10.20 6.29 -4.35
C ARG A 21 -9.61 7.69 -4.21
N PHE A 22 -8.33 7.87 -4.52
CA PHE A 22 -7.60 9.10 -4.25
C PHE A 22 -7.34 9.96 -5.50
N GLY A 23 -7.43 9.40 -6.71
CA GLY A 23 -7.18 10.11 -7.96
C GLY A 23 -5.84 10.85 -7.96
N ASP A 24 -5.87 12.13 -8.37
CA ASP A 24 -4.70 13.03 -8.40
C ASP A 24 -4.11 13.31 -7.00
N ASN A 25 -4.81 12.97 -5.92
CA ASN A 25 -4.27 13.10 -4.57
C ASN A 25 -3.24 12.00 -4.27
N LEU A 26 -3.26 10.86 -4.96
CA LEU A 26 -2.28 9.79 -4.76
C LEU A 26 -0.97 10.14 -5.48
N ILE A 27 0.09 10.43 -4.72
CA ILE A 27 1.43 10.69 -5.27
C ILE A 27 2.17 9.38 -5.50
N SER A 28 2.18 8.48 -4.51
CA SER A 28 2.90 7.22 -4.64
C SER A 28 2.40 6.15 -3.67
N LEU A 29 2.51 4.89 -4.12
CA LEU A 29 2.46 3.70 -3.27
C LEU A 29 3.85 3.05 -3.28
N ILE A 30 4.44 2.86 -2.10
CA ILE A 30 5.80 2.35 -1.94
C ILE A 30 5.76 1.04 -1.14
N LEU A 31 6.34 -0.01 -1.72
CA LEU A 31 6.59 -1.27 -1.02
C LEU A 31 7.90 -1.18 -0.23
N TYR A 32 7.86 -1.52 1.05
CA TYR A 32 9.06 -1.60 1.89
C TYR A 32 9.13 -2.93 2.65
N GLY A 33 9.97 -2.99 3.68
CA GLY A 33 10.00 -4.13 4.59
C GLY A 33 10.60 -5.40 4.00
N SER A 34 10.15 -6.54 4.52
CA SER A 34 10.72 -7.86 4.19
C SER A 34 10.44 -8.28 2.75
N VAL A 35 9.25 -7.96 2.23
CA VAL A 35 8.84 -8.27 0.85
C VAL A 35 9.68 -7.49 -0.17
N ALA A 36 9.92 -6.20 0.07
CA ALA A 36 10.79 -5.39 -0.80
C ALA A 36 12.22 -5.95 -0.88
N ARG A 37 12.72 -6.54 0.22
CA ARG A 37 14.06 -7.12 0.32
C ARG A 37 14.15 -8.58 -0.12
N SER A 38 13.04 -9.18 -0.55
CA SER A 38 12.95 -10.62 -0.87
C SER A 38 13.34 -11.54 0.30
N THR A 39 13.11 -11.08 1.53
CA THR A 39 13.39 -11.83 2.76
C THR A 39 12.13 -12.22 3.53
N ALA A 40 10.95 -12.08 2.93
CA ALA A 40 9.69 -12.41 3.60
C ALA A 40 9.54 -13.92 3.81
N GLY A 41 9.10 -14.30 5.01
CA GLY A 41 8.66 -15.65 5.34
C GLY A 41 7.15 -15.81 5.12
N LYS A 42 6.64 -17.01 5.40
CA LYS A 42 5.21 -17.31 5.21
C LYS A 42 4.28 -16.48 6.10
N GLU A 43 4.74 -16.15 7.32
CA GLU A 43 4.00 -15.35 8.30
C GLU A 43 4.38 -13.86 8.25
N SER A 44 5.08 -13.40 7.20
CA SER A 44 5.48 -12.00 7.07
C SER A 44 4.36 -11.15 6.50
N ASP A 45 4.16 -9.97 7.09
CA ASP A 45 3.25 -8.95 6.57
C ASP A 45 3.81 -8.25 5.32
N ILE A 46 2.93 -7.52 4.62
CA ILE A 46 3.28 -6.65 3.50
C ILE A 46 3.25 -5.20 3.97
N ASP A 47 4.43 -4.58 3.98
CA ASP A 47 4.60 -3.21 4.44
C ASP A 47 4.46 -2.19 3.29
N LEU A 48 3.48 -1.29 3.38
CA LEU A 48 3.17 -0.28 2.36
C LEU A 48 3.13 1.14 2.91
N LEU A 49 3.70 2.09 2.16
CA LEU A 49 3.65 3.52 2.44
C LEU A 49 2.88 4.23 1.32
N ILE A 50 1.85 4.97 1.71
CA ILE A 50 1.03 5.79 0.81
C ILE A 50 1.41 7.25 1.03
N ILE A 51 1.77 7.95 -0.06
CA ILE A 51 2.02 9.39 -0.05
C ILE A 51 0.87 10.06 -0.79
N LEU A 52 0.21 11.00 -0.11
CA LEU A 52 -0.85 11.84 -0.65
C LEU A 52 -0.38 13.28 -0.78
N LYS A 53 -0.91 14.01 -1.76
CA LYS A 53 -0.64 15.44 -1.96
C LYS A 53 -1.17 16.27 -0.80
N ASP A 54 -2.36 15.94 -0.33
CA ASP A 54 -2.94 16.47 0.89
C ASP A 54 -3.48 15.32 1.73
N ALA A 55 -2.97 15.22 2.95
CA ALA A 55 -3.40 14.25 3.94
C ALA A 55 -3.76 14.98 5.23
N THR A 56 -4.89 14.59 5.81
CA THR A 56 -5.31 15.09 7.13
C THR A 56 -4.20 14.98 8.17
N GLY A 57 -4.02 16.01 9.00
CA GLY A 57 -3.09 15.99 10.14
C GLY A 57 -3.47 14.96 11.22
N VAL A 58 -4.72 14.48 11.20
CA VAL A 58 -5.25 13.53 12.18
C VAL A 58 -4.92 12.11 11.77
N TYR A 59 -4.05 11.44 12.53
CA TYR A 59 -3.50 10.12 12.18
C TYR A 59 -4.56 9.07 11.82
N TYR A 60 -5.55 8.83 12.69
CA TYR A 60 -6.52 7.74 12.48
C TYR A 60 -7.40 7.96 11.24
N LYS A 61 -7.71 9.22 10.91
CA LYS A 61 -8.48 9.58 9.71
C LYS A 61 -7.73 9.32 8.40
N ARG A 62 -6.40 9.12 8.46
CA ARG A 62 -5.62 8.73 7.28
C ARG A 62 -5.91 7.29 6.85
N LEU A 63 -6.33 6.45 7.78
CA LEU A 63 -6.58 5.04 7.55
C LEU A 63 -7.99 4.75 7.07
N GLU A 64 -8.99 5.53 7.52
CA GLU A 64 -10.40 5.41 7.12
C GLU A 64 -10.59 5.18 5.60
N PRO A 65 -10.09 6.05 4.70
CA PRO A 65 -10.30 5.87 3.26
C PRO A 65 -9.57 4.67 2.65
N VAL A 66 -8.62 4.06 3.37
CA VAL A 66 -7.89 2.86 2.93
C VAL A 66 -8.59 1.59 3.43
N ILE A 67 -9.16 1.62 4.63
CA ILE A 67 -9.87 0.48 5.23
C ILE A 67 -11.24 0.29 4.57
N GLU A 68 -11.85 1.36 4.08
CA GLU A 68 -13.14 1.35 3.37
C GLU A 68 -13.03 1.02 1.87
N ILE A 69 -11.87 0.54 1.40
CA ILE A 69 -11.70 0.09 0.02
C ILE A 69 -12.21 -1.35 -0.11
N ASP A 70 -13.17 -1.56 -1.02
CA ASP A 70 -13.72 -2.87 -1.40
C ASP A 70 -12.87 -3.55 -2.48
#